data_AF-A0A352CRX9-F1
#
_entry.id   AF-A0A352CRX9-F1
#
_cell.length_a   1.000
_cell.length_b   1.000
_cell.length_c   1.000
_cell.angle_alpha   90.00
_cell.angle_beta   90.00
_cell.angle_gamma   90.00
#
_symmetry.space_group_name_H-M   'P 1'
#
loop_
_entity.id
_entity.type
_entity.pdbx_description
1 polymer ?
#
loop_
_entity_poly.entity_id
_entity_poly.type
_entity_poly.pdbx_seq_one_letter_code
_entity_poly.pdbx_strand_id
1 'polypeptide(L)'
;ALPFTLTFETMVSGVAVCTSHTAFYQLAVLWGLPVTVLIVFTVYLIGSFGKRYRKRRDGNRFTAFCRKMELPDVFIWILGFCGFGLILIPELVYVRDIYENGYARSNTMFKLTYQAFILFGMMMGYVFVRLISENVRKWVRGTVIALLGLFLLTCGYFPYSVSCWFGNVFQTGRFQGIDCTMFLENAYPEDAAAIRWLNLNADGQPVILEVYGDSYSDDCRVSAMTGLPTVEGWYVHEWLWRNNPEDLTAKRQEIDTIYTSQDEQEVKALVRKYGIRYIFVGSCERTHYSNINDSLLESLGSVVFRQGNTYIVEIGQ
;
A
#
# COMPACT_ATOMS: atom_id res chain seq x y z
N ALA A 1 -15.12 2.94 15.53
CA ALA A 1 -15.40 3.14 14.09
C ALA A 1 -16.30 4.35 13.84
N LEU A 2 -17.53 4.39 14.39
CA LEU A 2 -18.48 5.48 14.11
C LEU A 2 -17.95 6.90 14.39
N PRO A 3 -17.27 7.19 15.53
CA PRO A 3 -16.74 8.54 15.78
C PRO A 3 -15.75 8.99 14.70
N PHE A 4 -14.82 8.12 14.32
CA PHE A 4 -13.86 8.38 13.25
C PHE A 4 -14.57 8.66 11.92
N THR A 5 -15.51 7.82 11.50
CA THR A 5 -16.21 8.01 10.22
C THR A 5 -17.04 9.29 10.16
N LEU A 6 -17.58 9.76 11.29
CA LEU A 6 -18.36 11.00 11.36
C LEU A 6 -17.49 12.26 11.21
N THR A 7 -16.22 12.20 11.64
CA THR A 7 -15.28 13.33 11.58
C THR A 7 -14.23 13.16 10.49
N PHE A 8 -14.30 12.08 9.71
CA PHE A 8 -13.30 11.76 8.71
C PHE A 8 -13.48 12.65 7.48
N GLU A 9 -12.50 13.51 7.23
CA GLU A 9 -12.38 14.24 5.98
C GLU A 9 -11.59 13.42 4.97
N THR A 10 -12.17 13.22 3.78
CA THR A 10 -11.53 12.41 2.75
C THR A 10 -10.40 13.17 2.07
N MET A 11 -9.29 12.47 1.87
CA MET A 11 -8.16 12.89 1.04
C MET A 11 -8.50 12.98 -0.47
N VAL A 12 -9.69 12.53 -0.88
CA VAL A 12 -10.12 12.52 -2.28
C VAL A 12 -10.66 13.89 -2.68
N SER A 13 -10.00 14.53 -3.64
CA SER A 13 -10.39 15.84 -4.18
C SER A 13 -11.40 15.77 -5.34
N GLY A 14 -11.95 14.58 -5.60
CA GLY A 14 -12.94 14.30 -6.66
C GLY A 14 -12.42 13.38 -7.75
N VAL A 15 -13.14 13.33 -8.88
CA VAL A 15 -12.79 12.54 -10.07
C VAL A 15 -12.49 13.49 -11.22
N ALA A 16 -11.39 13.25 -11.93
CA ALA A 16 -11.00 14.00 -13.12
C ALA A 16 -10.95 13.10 -14.36
N VAL A 17 -11.07 13.74 -15.53
CA VAL A 17 -10.83 13.07 -16.82
C VAL A 17 -9.33 12.90 -17.01
N CYS A 18 -8.94 11.71 -17.45
CA CYS A 18 -7.55 11.38 -17.69
C CYS A 18 -7.04 12.11 -18.95
N THR A 19 -5.90 12.80 -18.83
CA THR A 19 -5.24 13.48 -19.96
C THR A 19 -4.02 12.73 -20.49
N SER A 20 -3.49 11.79 -19.71
CA SER A 20 -2.29 11.01 -20.03
C SER A 20 -2.63 9.53 -20.11
N HIS A 21 -2.40 8.92 -21.27
CA HIS A 21 -2.80 7.54 -21.54
C HIS A 21 -1.60 6.60 -21.62
N THR A 22 -1.81 5.34 -21.25
CA THR A 22 -0.77 4.32 -21.37
C THR A 22 -0.51 4.02 -22.84
N ALA A 23 0.76 3.93 -23.23
CA ALA A 23 1.09 3.56 -24.59
C ALA A 23 0.59 2.14 -24.90
N PHE A 24 0.04 1.94 -26.09
CA PHE A 24 -0.59 0.67 -26.47
C PHE A 24 0.33 -0.55 -26.25
N TYR A 25 1.63 -0.42 -26.57
CA TYR A 25 2.57 -1.52 -26.38
C TYR A 25 2.77 -1.88 -24.90
N GLN A 26 2.69 -0.92 -23.98
CA GLN A 26 2.78 -1.19 -22.53
C GLN A 26 1.52 -1.92 -22.05
N LEU A 27 0.34 -1.53 -22.55
CA LEU A 27 -0.90 -2.27 -22.30
C LEU A 27 -0.83 -3.70 -22.86
N ALA A 28 -0.29 -3.87 -24.06
CA ALA A 28 -0.14 -5.18 -24.69
C ALA A 28 0.82 -6.09 -23.90
N VAL A 29 1.92 -5.55 -23.38
CA VAL A 29 2.88 -6.30 -22.55
C VAL A 29 2.23 -6.80 -21.26
N LEU A 30 1.47 -5.96 -20.55
CA LEU A 30 0.88 -6.32 -19.25
C LEU A 30 -0.42 -7.10 -19.38
N TRP A 31 -1.28 -6.73 -20.31
CA TRP A 31 -2.66 -7.22 -20.40
C TRP A 31 -2.97 -8.03 -21.65
N GLY A 32 -2.05 -8.09 -22.61
CA GLY A 32 -2.28 -8.78 -23.89
C GLY A 32 -2.64 -10.25 -23.70
N LEU A 33 -1.92 -10.97 -22.84
CA LEU A 33 -2.20 -12.37 -22.53
C LEU A 33 -3.59 -12.56 -21.88
N PRO A 34 -3.92 -11.97 -20.72
CA PRO A 34 -5.22 -12.17 -20.09
C PRO A 34 -6.40 -11.69 -20.96
N VAL A 35 -6.25 -10.58 -21.69
CA VAL A 35 -7.28 -10.09 -22.63
C VAL A 35 -7.46 -11.05 -23.79
N THR A 36 -6.39 -11.62 -24.33
CA THR A 36 -6.49 -12.62 -25.41
C THR A 36 -7.21 -13.88 -24.94
N VAL A 37 -6.93 -14.35 -23.71
CA VAL A 37 -7.67 -15.48 -23.11
C VAL A 37 -9.17 -15.16 -22.98
N LEU A 38 -9.52 -13.95 -22.52
CA LEU A 38 -10.91 -13.49 -22.46
C LEU A 38 -11.59 -13.46 -23.85
N ILE A 39 -10.88 -12.99 -24.88
CA ILE A 39 -11.39 -12.97 -26.26
C ILE A 39 -11.64 -14.39 -26.76
N VAL A 40 -10.68 -15.30 -26.60
CA VAL A 40 -10.82 -16.71 -27.01
C VAL A 40 -11.99 -17.37 -26.30
N PHE A 41 -12.13 -17.14 -24.99
CA PHE A 41 -13.26 -17.65 -24.22
C PHE A 41 -14.59 -17.06 -24.70
N THR A 42 -14.65 -15.76 -24.96
CA THR A 42 -15.85 -15.11 -25.50
C THR A 42 -16.26 -15.69 -26.86
N VAL A 43 -15.29 -15.90 -27.77
CA VAL A 43 -15.55 -16.51 -29.08
C VAL A 43 -16.04 -17.95 -28.93
N TYR A 44 -15.49 -18.72 -27.99
CA TYR A 44 -15.97 -20.06 -27.67
C TYR A 44 -17.44 -20.05 -27.22
N LEU A 45 -17.78 -19.19 -26.27
CA LEU A 45 -19.13 -19.07 -25.70
C LEU A 45 -20.17 -18.60 -26.75
N ILE A 46 -19.82 -17.65 -27.61
CA ILE A 46 -20.68 -17.23 -28.73
C ILE A 46 -20.88 -18.36 -29.74
N GLY A 47 -19.80 -19.08 -30.07
CA GLY A 47 -19.85 -20.19 -31.02
C GLY A 47 -20.64 -21.40 -30.51
N SER A 48 -20.58 -21.69 -29.20
CA SER A 48 -21.35 -22.77 -28.57
C SER A 48 -22.83 -22.41 -28.47
N PHE A 49 -23.15 -21.14 -28.23
CA PHE A 49 -24.52 -20.62 -28.27
C PHE A 49 -25.15 -20.74 -29.67
N GLY A 50 -24.44 -20.32 -30.72
CA GLY A 50 -24.94 -20.36 -32.10
C GLY A 50 -25.36 -21.77 -32.57
N LYS A 51 -24.68 -22.82 -32.09
CA LYS A 51 -25.05 -24.22 -32.36
C LYS A 51 -26.33 -24.65 -31.62
N ARG A 52 -26.55 -24.17 -30.39
CA ARG A 52 -27.70 -24.54 -29.54
C ARG A 52 -28.95 -23.65 -29.76
N TYR A 53 -28.81 -22.51 -30.46
CA TYR A 53 -29.87 -21.50 -30.62
C TYR A 53 -30.67 -21.59 -31.93
N ARG A 54 -30.50 -22.64 -32.75
CA ARG A 54 -31.21 -22.74 -34.05
C ARG A 54 -32.74 -22.96 -33.96
N LYS A 55 -33.34 -22.98 -32.76
CA LYS A 55 -34.80 -23.11 -32.55
C LYS A 55 -35.26 -22.35 -31.29
N ARG A 56 -35.85 -21.16 -31.50
CA ARG A 56 -36.91 -20.44 -30.74
C ARG A 56 -36.65 -18.95 -30.71
N ARG A 57 -37.66 -18.19 -31.15
CA ARG A 57 -37.60 -16.78 -31.55
C ARG A 57 -38.54 -15.96 -30.67
N ASP A 58 -38.29 -15.91 -29.36
CA ASP A 58 -38.95 -14.92 -28.49
C ASP A 58 -38.12 -14.68 -27.21
N GLY A 59 -37.80 -13.41 -26.94
CA GLY A 59 -37.06 -12.94 -25.77
C GLY A 59 -35.77 -12.15 -26.07
N ASN A 60 -35.30 -11.36 -25.09
CA ASN A 60 -34.04 -10.61 -25.17
C ASN A 60 -32.86 -11.56 -25.41
N ARG A 61 -32.18 -11.40 -26.56
CA ARG A 61 -31.09 -12.28 -27.03
C ARG A 61 -29.97 -12.43 -26.00
N PHE A 62 -29.65 -11.38 -25.24
CA PHE A 62 -28.61 -11.42 -24.21
C PHE A 62 -29.02 -12.27 -23.01
N THR A 63 -30.24 -12.11 -22.51
CA THR A 63 -30.74 -12.95 -21.40
C THR A 63 -30.90 -14.41 -21.80
N ALA A 64 -31.30 -14.68 -23.05
CA ALA A 64 -31.38 -16.03 -23.60
C ALA A 64 -29.99 -16.64 -23.82
N PHE A 65 -28.98 -15.81 -24.13
CA PHE A 65 -27.57 -16.18 -24.20
C PHE A 65 -27.06 -16.64 -22.84
N CYS A 66 -27.16 -15.81 -21.81
CA CYS A 66 -26.66 -16.15 -20.47
C CYS A 66 -27.42 -17.33 -19.83
N ARG A 67 -28.74 -17.45 -20.01
CA ARG A 67 -29.54 -18.54 -19.42
C ARG A 67 -29.24 -19.93 -19.98
N LYS A 68 -28.59 -20.04 -21.14
CA LYS A 68 -28.26 -21.32 -21.79
C LYS A 68 -26.82 -21.78 -21.55
N MET A 69 -26.02 -20.96 -20.90
CA MET A 69 -24.64 -21.25 -20.54
C MET A 69 -24.58 -21.87 -19.15
N GLU A 70 -23.51 -22.60 -18.87
CA GLU A 70 -23.29 -23.06 -17.51
C GLU A 70 -23.01 -21.86 -16.60
N LEU A 71 -23.56 -21.89 -15.39
CA LEU A 71 -23.39 -20.80 -14.43
C LEU A 71 -21.92 -20.44 -14.18
N PRO A 72 -20.98 -21.41 -14.05
CA PRO A 72 -19.56 -21.10 -13.93
C PRO A 72 -18.99 -20.36 -15.15
N ASP A 73 -19.38 -20.72 -16.38
CA ASP A 73 -18.93 -20.05 -17.60
C ASP A 73 -19.36 -18.58 -17.60
N VAL A 74 -20.62 -18.29 -17.24
CA VAL A 74 -21.16 -16.93 -17.17
C VAL A 74 -20.45 -16.11 -16.08
N PHE A 75 -20.27 -16.70 -14.91
CA PHE A 75 -19.60 -16.04 -13.79
C PHE A 75 -18.16 -15.63 -14.18
N ILE A 76 -17.38 -16.55 -14.72
CA ILE A 76 -16.00 -16.31 -15.13
C ILE A 76 -15.92 -15.30 -16.28
N TRP A 77 -16.88 -15.35 -17.21
CA TRP A 77 -16.98 -14.39 -18.31
C TRP A 77 -17.22 -12.96 -17.80
N ILE A 78 -18.12 -12.79 -16.82
CA ILE A 78 -18.36 -11.51 -16.15
C ILE A 78 -17.11 -11.03 -15.42
N LEU A 79 -16.44 -11.91 -14.65
CA LEU A 79 -15.20 -11.56 -13.95
C LEU A 79 -14.11 -11.05 -14.91
N GLY A 80 -13.94 -11.70 -16.06
CA GLY A 80 -13.00 -11.26 -17.08
C GLY A 80 -13.30 -9.86 -17.62
N PHE A 81 -14.59 -9.56 -17.88
CA PHE A 81 -15.00 -8.21 -18.30
C PHE A 81 -14.89 -7.16 -17.19
N CYS A 82 -15.14 -7.54 -15.93
CA CYS A 82 -14.86 -6.66 -14.80
C CYS A 82 -13.37 -6.32 -14.73
N GLY A 83 -12.49 -7.32 -14.84
CA GLY A 83 -11.04 -7.13 -14.92
C GLY A 83 -10.64 -6.20 -16.07
N PHE A 84 -11.22 -6.39 -17.25
CA PHE A 84 -10.99 -5.52 -18.40
C PHE A 84 -11.45 -4.08 -18.14
N GLY A 85 -12.63 -3.90 -17.55
CA GLY A 85 -13.14 -2.59 -17.15
C GLY A 85 -12.20 -1.87 -16.16
N LEU A 86 -11.64 -2.59 -15.19
CA LEU A 86 -10.69 -2.04 -14.23
C LEU A 86 -9.38 -1.54 -14.87
N ILE A 87 -8.96 -2.12 -16.00
CA ILE A 87 -7.83 -1.61 -16.79
C ILE A 87 -8.23 -0.34 -17.56
N LEU A 88 -9.47 -0.29 -18.07
CA LEU A 88 -9.93 0.83 -18.89
C LEU A 88 -10.27 2.08 -18.07
N ILE A 89 -10.83 1.93 -16.87
CA ILE A 89 -11.21 3.07 -16.02
C ILE A 89 -10.08 4.10 -15.87
N PRO A 90 -8.85 3.73 -15.45
CA PRO A 90 -7.78 4.69 -15.26
C PRO A 90 -7.18 5.25 -16.57
N GLU A 91 -7.61 4.76 -17.73
CA GLU A 91 -7.36 5.40 -19.03
C GLU A 91 -8.38 6.48 -19.36
N LEU A 92 -9.52 6.52 -18.67
CA LEU A 92 -10.63 7.45 -18.93
C LEU A 92 -10.76 8.49 -17.84
N VAL A 93 -10.73 8.05 -16.58
CA VAL A 93 -10.93 8.89 -15.39
C VAL A 93 -10.02 8.44 -14.26
N TYR A 94 -9.71 9.34 -13.35
CA TYR A 94 -8.94 9.01 -12.16
C TYR A 94 -9.41 9.79 -10.94
N VAL A 95 -9.13 9.23 -9.76
CA VAL A 95 -9.41 9.85 -8.48
C VAL A 95 -8.28 10.81 -8.15
N ARG A 96 -8.60 12.09 -7.92
CA ARG A 96 -7.65 13.15 -7.62
C ARG A 96 -7.17 13.08 -6.17
N ASP A 97 -5.87 13.22 -5.98
CA ASP A 97 -5.19 13.29 -4.69
C ASP A 97 -3.97 14.22 -4.78
N ILE A 98 -3.07 14.20 -3.79
CA ILE A 98 -1.88 15.07 -3.74
C ILE A 98 -0.88 14.85 -4.90
N TYR A 99 -1.05 13.79 -5.71
CA TYR A 99 -0.12 13.41 -6.78
C TYR A 99 -0.44 14.01 -8.16
N GLU A 100 -1.37 14.98 -8.24
CA GLU A 100 -1.77 15.67 -9.49
C GLU A 100 -0.58 16.12 -10.36
N ASN A 101 0.51 16.57 -9.73
CA ASN A 101 1.68 17.07 -10.42
C ASN A 101 2.63 15.93 -10.82
N GLY A 102 2.33 15.28 -11.95
CA GLY A 102 3.19 14.30 -12.61
C GLY A 102 2.80 12.83 -12.39
N TYR A 103 1.97 12.54 -11.38
CA TYR A 103 1.56 11.17 -11.03
C TYR A 103 0.04 11.03 -10.84
N ALA A 104 -0.74 11.93 -11.46
CA ALA A 104 -2.15 12.16 -11.17
C ALA A 104 -3.01 10.88 -11.10
N ARG A 105 -2.80 9.93 -12.02
CA ARG A 105 -3.58 8.68 -12.07
C ARG A 105 -2.90 7.47 -11.42
N SER A 106 -1.71 7.62 -10.83
CA SER A 106 -0.90 6.51 -10.33
C SER A 106 -1.62 5.67 -9.29
N ASN A 107 -2.29 6.31 -8.32
CA ASN A 107 -3.06 5.60 -7.29
C ASN A 107 -4.30 4.90 -7.86
N THR A 108 -4.97 5.52 -8.84
CA THR A 108 -6.12 4.88 -9.51
C THR A 108 -5.67 3.68 -10.32
N MET A 109 -4.60 3.83 -11.13
CA MET A 109 -3.96 2.74 -11.87
C MET A 109 -3.58 1.61 -10.92
N PHE A 110 -2.79 1.89 -9.89
CA PHE A 110 -2.29 0.89 -8.94
C PHE A 110 -3.43 0.11 -8.27
N LYS A 111 -4.42 0.81 -7.70
CA LYS A 111 -5.52 0.17 -6.94
C LYS A 111 -6.42 -0.68 -7.85
N LEU A 112 -6.76 -0.20 -9.04
CA LEU A 112 -7.68 -0.93 -9.93
C LEU A 112 -6.98 -2.08 -10.67
N THR A 113 -5.75 -1.86 -11.14
CA THR A 113 -5.01 -2.90 -11.87
C THR A 113 -4.59 -4.06 -10.96
N TYR A 114 -4.32 -3.81 -9.67
CA TYR A 114 -4.08 -4.87 -8.70
C TYR A 114 -5.28 -5.83 -8.62
N GLN A 115 -6.50 -5.29 -8.57
CA GLN A 115 -7.73 -6.11 -8.60
C GLN A 115 -7.91 -6.80 -9.96
N ALA A 116 -7.59 -6.13 -11.07
CA ALA A 116 -7.66 -6.73 -12.40
C ALA A 116 -6.78 -7.99 -12.51
N PHE A 117 -5.55 -7.98 -11.96
CA PHE A 117 -4.68 -9.17 -11.93
C PHE A 117 -5.34 -10.36 -11.23
N ILE A 118 -5.99 -10.13 -10.07
CA ILE A 118 -6.68 -11.18 -9.32
C ILE A 118 -7.84 -11.75 -10.14
N LEU A 119 -8.67 -10.88 -10.74
CA LEU A 119 -9.80 -11.30 -11.56
C LEU A 119 -9.36 -12.09 -12.80
N PHE A 120 -8.32 -11.63 -13.49
CA PHE A 120 -7.78 -12.32 -14.64
C PHE A 120 -7.09 -13.64 -14.28
N GLY A 121 -6.42 -13.73 -13.13
CA GLY A 121 -5.83 -14.97 -12.64
C GLY A 121 -6.88 -16.07 -12.44
N MET A 122 -7.99 -15.74 -11.77
CA MET A 122 -9.12 -16.66 -11.60
C MET A 122 -9.75 -17.05 -12.94
N MET A 123 -9.94 -16.08 -13.84
CA MET A 123 -10.52 -16.31 -15.16
C MET A 123 -9.64 -17.25 -16.00
N MET A 124 -8.33 -16.97 -16.09
CA MET A 124 -7.39 -17.76 -16.87
C MET A 124 -7.30 -19.19 -16.33
N GLY A 125 -7.21 -19.36 -15.01
CA GLY A 125 -7.18 -20.69 -14.39
C GLY A 125 -8.39 -21.55 -14.78
N TYR A 126 -9.59 -20.96 -14.72
CA TYR A 126 -10.81 -21.64 -15.17
C TYR A 126 -10.80 -21.93 -16.66
N VAL A 127 -10.53 -20.91 -17.50
CA VAL A 127 -10.61 -21.03 -18.97
C VAL A 127 -9.63 -22.06 -19.51
N PHE A 128 -8.42 -22.13 -18.97
CA PHE A 128 -7.43 -23.14 -19.34
C PHE A 128 -7.96 -24.55 -19.08
N VAL A 129 -8.42 -24.83 -17.85
CA VAL A 129 -8.96 -26.16 -17.51
C VAL A 129 -10.20 -26.49 -18.34
N ARG A 130 -11.14 -25.54 -18.46
CA ARG A 130 -12.40 -25.70 -19.18
C ARG A 130 -12.18 -26.05 -20.65
N LEU A 131 -11.40 -25.26 -21.38
CA LEU A 131 -11.24 -25.44 -22.83
C LEU A 131 -10.25 -26.56 -23.21
N ILE A 132 -9.38 -26.99 -22.29
CA ILE A 132 -8.51 -28.15 -22.50
C ILE A 132 -9.28 -29.45 -22.25
N SER A 133 -10.07 -29.52 -21.17
CA SER A 133 -10.80 -30.74 -20.77
C SER A 133 -12.01 -31.04 -21.65
N GLU A 134 -12.67 -30.03 -22.21
CA GLU A 134 -13.86 -30.21 -23.03
C GLU A 134 -13.55 -30.54 -24.50
N ASN A 135 -14.55 -31.14 -25.17
CA ASN A 135 -14.49 -31.40 -26.60
C ASN A 135 -14.77 -30.13 -27.44
N VAL A 136 -13.80 -29.22 -27.45
CA VAL A 136 -13.82 -27.99 -28.26
C VAL A 136 -13.21 -28.18 -29.64
N ARG A 137 -13.32 -27.17 -30.52
CA ARG A 137 -12.67 -27.21 -31.84
C ARG A 137 -11.14 -27.29 -31.67
N LYS A 138 -10.47 -28.09 -32.52
CA LYS A 138 -9.01 -28.30 -32.45
C LYS A 138 -8.21 -27.00 -32.41
N TRP A 139 -8.61 -25.98 -33.19
CA TRP A 139 -7.93 -24.68 -33.18
C TRP A 139 -8.10 -23.94 -31.86
N VAL A 140 -9.29 -23.96 -31.22
CA VAL A 140 -9.51 -23.35 -29.90
C VAL A 140 -8.62 -24.00 -28.86
N ARG A 141 -8.59 -25.34 -28.83
CA ARG A 141 -7.73 -26.10 -27.92
C ARG A 141 -6.26 -25.77 -28.15
N GLY A 142 -5.82 -25.74 -29.42
CA GLY A 142 -4.45 -25.39 -29.79
C GLY A 142 -4.05 -23.98 -29.34
N THR A 143 -4.92 -22.99 -29.55
CA THR A 143 -4.72 -21.62 -29.08
C THR A 143 -4.62 -21.55 -27.56
N VAL A 144 -5.53 -22.22 -26.83
CA VAL A 144 -5.53 -22.23 -25.36
C VAL A 144 -4.26 -22.89 -24.81
N ILE A 145 -3.81 -24.00 -25.41
CA ILE A 145 -2.55 -24.65 -25.03
C ILE A 145 -1.36 -23.72 -25.29
N ALA A 146 -1.34 -23.00 -26.42
CA ALA A 146 -0.29 -22.03 -26.71
C ALA A 146 -0.29 -20.87 -25.70
N LEU A 147 -1.46 -20.34 -25.32
CA LEU A 147 -1.60 -19.29 -24.31
C LEU A 147 -1.22 -19.78 -22.91
N LEU A 148 -1.54 -21.02 -22.55
CA LEU A 148 -1.06 -21.66 -21.33
C LEU A 148 0.46 -21.79 -21.35
N GLY A 149 1.05 -22.22 -22.47
CA GLY A 149 2.49 -22.25 -22.66
C GLY A 149 3.13 -20.88 -22.44
N LEU A 150 2.55 -19.82 -23.03
CA LEU A 150 3.02 -18.44 -22.82
C LEU A 150 2.91 -18.01 -21.36
N PHE A 151 1.81 -18.34 -20.68
CA PHE A 151 1.66 -18.09 -19.25
C PHE A 151 2.75 -18.81 -18.43
N LEU A 152 2.99 -20.09 -18.69
CA LEU A 152 4.01 -20.87 -17.99
C LEU A 152 5.43 -20.34 -18.23
N LEU A 153 5.72 -19.78 -19.41
CA LEU A 153 6.99 -19.10 -19.67
C LEU A 153 7.21 -17.91 -18.74
N THR A 154 6.15 -17.19 -18.34
CA THR A 154 6.27 -16.07 -17.38
C THR A 154 6.64 -16.55 -15.98
N CYS A 155 6.28 -17.77 -15.60
CA CYS A 155 6.65 -18.34 -14.29
C CYS A 155 8.16 -18.54 -14.14
N GLY A 156 8.92 -18.59 -15.25
CA GLY A 156 10.39 -18.65 -15.21
C GLY A 156 11.05 -17.40 -14.61
N TYR A 157 10.34 -16.26 -14.59
CA TYR A 157 10.83 -15.05 -13.92
C TYR A 157 10.78 -15.15 -12.40
N PHE A 158 9.87 -15.97 -11.85
CA PHE A 158 9.63 -16.03 -10.40
C PHE A 158 10.89 -16.39 -9.57
N PRO A 159 11.68 -17.43 -9.90
CA PRO A 159 12.92 -17.71 -9.18
C PRO A 159 13.93 -16.56 -9.22
N TYR A 160 14.02 -15.87 -10.37
CA TYR A 160 14.91 -14.72 -10.54
C TYR A 160 14.45 -13.54 -9.67
N SER A 161 13.16 -13.17 -9.71
CA SER A 161 12.63 -12.09 -8.89
C SER A 161 12.78 -12.37 -7.40
N VAL A 162 12.55 -13.62 -6.97
CA VAL A 162 12.75 -14.04 -5.57
C VAL A 162 14.21 -13.89 -5.17
N SER A 163 15.14 -14.34 -6.01
CA SER A 163 16.58 -14.23 -5.74
C SER A 163 17.06 -12.78 -5.69
N CYS A 164 16.54 -11.89 -6.54
CA CYS A 164 16.92 -10.48 -6.55
C CYS A 164 16.43 -9.74 -5.31
N TRP A 165 15.21 -10.03 -4.85
CA TRP A 165 14.60 -9.31 -3.73
C TRP A 165 15.00 -9.88 -2.36
N PHE A 166 14.97 -11.20 -2.21
CA PHE A 166 15.18 -11.88 -0.93
C PHE A 166 16.57 -12.52 -0.80
N GLY A 167 17.39 -12.50 -1.86
CA GLY A 167 18.65 -13.22 -1.90
C GLY A 167 18.44 -14.74 -1.91
N ASN A 168 19.30 -15.46 -1.21
CA ASN A 168 19.22 -16.92 -1.14
C ASN A 168 18.19 -17.39 -0.10
N VAL A 169 16.94 -17.57 -0.54
CA VAL A 169 15.83 -18.04 0.30
C VAL A 169 15.99 -19.45 0.86
N PHE A 170 16.93 -20.25 0.35
CA PHE A 170 17.25 -21.56 0.90
C PHE A 170 18.18 -21.50 2.11
N GLN A 171 18.74 -20.32 2.42
CA GLN A 171 19.56 -20.11 3.60
C GLN A 171 18.68 -19.92 4.85
N THR A 172 18.21 -21.03 5.41
CA THR A 172 17.29 -21.04 6.58
C THR A 172 17.83 -20.31 7.81
N GLY A 173 19.15 -20.19 7.95
CA GLY A 173 19.78 -19.40 9.02
C GLY A 173 19.52 -17.89 8.96
N ARG A 174 18.96 -17.37 7.85
CA ARG A 174 18.56 -15.95 7.70
C ARG A 174 17.07 -15.71 7.92
N PHE A 175 16.32 -16.72 8.39
CA PHE A 175 14.89 -16.56 8.65
C PHE A 175 14.64 -15.55 9.78
N GLN A 176 13.83 -14.52 9.53
CA GLN A 176 13.57 -13.42 10.47
C GLN A 176 12.18 -13.47 11.15
N GLY A 177 11.44 -14.57 11.03
CA GLY A 177 10.11 -14.68 11.66
C GLY A 177 9.07 -13.74 11.03
N ILE A 178 7.90 -13.64 11.68
CA ILE A 178 6.81 -12.72 11.30
C ILE A 178 6.72 -11.50 12.23
N ASP A 179 7.62 -11.41 13.21
CA ASP A 179 7.71 -10.28 14.12
C ASP A 179 8.43 -9.13 13.42
N CYS A 180 7.63 -8.19 12.91
CA CYS A 180 8.12 -7.03 12.20
C CYS A 180 8.88 -6.03 13.07
N THR A 181 8.97 -6.22 14.39
CA THR A 181 9.75 -5.34 15.28
C THR A 181 11.17 -5.86 15.52
N MET A 182 11.46 -7.12 15.15
CA MET A 182 12.78 -7.73 15.34
C MET A 182 13.93 -7.00 14.64
N PHE A 183 13.65 -6.20 13.61
CA PHE A 183 14.69 -5.38 12.98
C PHE A 183 15.24 -4.32 13.95
N LEU A 184 14.42 -3.78 14.86
CA LEU A 184 14.84 -2.79 15.86
C LEU A 184 15.92 -3.37 16.77
N GLU A 185 15.76 -4.62 17.19
CA GLU A 185 16.74 -5.30 18.06
C GLU A 185 18.13 -5.39 17.43
N ASN A 186 18.20 -5.40 16.09
CA ASN A 186 19.45 -5.53 15.35
C ASN A 186 20.00 -4.18 14.88
N ALA A 187 19.14 -3.32 14.32
CA ALA A 187 19.52 -2.04 13.75
C ALA A 187 19.63 -0.92 14.82
N TYR A 188 18.77 -0.98 15.85
CA TYR A 188 18.58 0.07 16.85
C TYR A 188 18.43 -0.48 18.27
N PRO A 189 19.40 -1.27 18.79
CA PRO A 189 19.23 -2.02 20.03
C PRO A 189 18.94 -1.15 21.27
N GLU A 190 19.51 0.06 21.33
CA GLU A 190 19.25 1.02 22.41
C GLU A 190 17.82 1.60 22.34
N ASP A 191 17.36 1.95 21.13
CA ASP A 191 16.00 2.44 20.91
C ASP A 191 14.97 1.34 21.17
N ALA A 192 15.27 0.10 20.78
CA ALA A 192 14.40 -1.05 21.03
C ALA A 192 14.13 -1.23 22.52
N ALA A 193 15.16 -1.06 23.36
CA ALA A 193 15.00 -1.11 24.82
C ALA A 193 14.16 0.06 25.37
N ALA A 194 14.35 1.26 24.83
CA ALA A 194 13.56 2.44 25.19
C ALA A 194 12.07 2.27 24.79
N ILE A 195 11.81 1.75 23.60
CA ILE A 195 10.45 1.41 23.12
C ILE A 195 9.79 0.36 24.00
N ARG A 196 10.51 -0.70 24.40
CA ARG A 196 9.99 -1.69 25.36
C ARG A 196 9.67 -1.04 26.70
N TRP A 197 10.49 -0.10 27.17
CA TRP A 197 10.20 0.64 28.39
C TRP A 197 8.91 1.45 28.25
N LEU A 198 8.70 2.17 27.15
CA LEU A 198 7.46 2.92 26.90
C LEU A 198 6.23 2.00 26.91
N ASN A 199 6.30 0.87 26.20
CA ASN A 199 5.20 -0.09 26.13
C ASN A 199 4.82 -0.70 27.49
N LEU A 200 5.76 -0.73 28.45
CA LEU A 200 5.52 -1.26 29.79
C LEU A 200 5.08 -0.18 30.80
N ASN A 201 5.40 1.09 30.57
CA ASN A 201 5.28 2.14 31.59
C ASN A 201 4.40 3.34 31.18
N ALA A 202 4.20 3.60 29.89
CA ALA A 202 3.33 4.67 29.43
C ALA A 202 1.87 4.23 29.56
N ASP A 203 1.06 5.00 30.30
CA ASP A 203 -0.37 4.77 30.46
C ASP A 203 -1.19 5.67 29.52
N GLY A 204 -2.26 5.12 28.93
CA GLY A 204 -3.13 5.82 28.00
C GLY A 204 -2.52 6.09 26.61
N GLN A 205 -2.69 7.31 26.11
CA GLN A 205 -2.21 7.76 24.79
C GLN A 205 -1.49 9.13 24.89
N PRO A 206 -0.47 9.26 25.75
CA PRO A 206 0.30 10.49 25.88
C PRO A 206 1.06 10.82 24.59
N VAL A 207 1.21 12.11 24.29
CA VAL A 207 2.01 12.55 23.15
C VAL A 207 3.49 12.33 23.43
N ILE A 208 4.16 11.65 22.51
CA ILE A 208 5.60 11.47 22.48
C ILE A 208 6.22 12.37 21.41
N LEU A 209 7.28 13.08 21.76
CA LEU A 209 8.13 13.76 20.79
C LEU A 209 9.22 12.80 20.32
N GLU A 210 9.27 12.60 19.01
CA GLU A 210 10.37 11.97 18.29
C GLU A 210 10.64 12.77 17.01
N VAL A 211 11.72 12.47 16.30
CA VAL A 211 11.99 13.14 15.02
C VAL A 211 10.93 12.76 13.97
N TYR A 212 10.49 13.75 13.19
CA TYR A 212 9.62 13.52 12.03
C TYR A 212 10.38 12.76 10.94
N GLY A 213 9.66 12.16 9.99
CA GLY A 213 10.26 11.35 8.93
C GLY A 213 9.88 11.76 7.51
N ASP A 214 10.70 11.31 6.57
CA ASP A 214 10.29 11.19 5.17
C ASP A 214 9.64 9.82 4.94
N SER A 215 8.88 9.68 3.84
CA SER A 215 8.21 8.40 3.59
C SER A 215 9.22 7.28 3.37
N TYR A 216 8.97 6.14 4.03
CA TYR A 216 9.83 4.96 3.99
C TYR A 216 11.22 5.15 4.66
N SER A 217 11.37 6.11 5.58
CA SER A 217 12.51 6.16 6.49
C SER A 217 12.26 5.35 7.77
N ASP A 218 13.30 5.11 8.57
CA ASP A 218 13.17 4.48 9.89
C ASP A 218 12.82 5.50 11.00
N ASP A 219 12.56 6.76 10.64
CA ASP A 219 12.05 7.77 11.56
C ASP A 219 10.58 7.50 11.89
N CYS A 220 10.09 8.13 12.96
CA CYS A 220 8.77 7.85 13.53
C CYS A 220 8.59 6.40 14.05
N ARG A 221 9.68 5.64 14.23
CA ARG A 221 9.64 4.25 14.74
C ARG A 221 9.08 4.16 16.16
N VAL A 222 9.22 5.19 16.99
CA VAL A 222 8.81 5.11 18.39
C VAL A 222 7.29 5.13 18.48
N SER A 223 6.63 6.11 17.84
CA SER A 223 5.15 6.16 17.75
C SER A 223 4.59 4.96 17.00
N ALA A 224 5.23 4.53 15.90
CA ALA A 224 4.77 3.36 15.14
C ALA A 224 4.76 2.06 15.97
N MET A 225 5.73 1.89 16.88
CA MET A 225 5.93 0.65 17.66
C MET A 225 5.28 0.69 19.04
N THR A 226 4.95 1.88 19.53
CA THR A 226 4.25 2.07 20.81
C THR A 226 2.76 2.36 20.66
N GLY A 227 2.35 2.84 19.48
CA GLY A 227 1.01 3.36 19.26
C GLY A 227 0.74 4.70 19.98
N LEU A 228 1.76 5.34 20.55
CA LEU A 228 1.63 6.68 21.13
C LEU A 228 1.55 7.73 20.02
N PRO A 229 0.68 8.75 20.12
CA PRO A 229 0.65 9.84 19.16
C PRO A 229 1.94 10.66 19.20
N THR A 230 2.45 11.07 18.04
CA THR A 230 3.55 12.05 17.91
C THR A 230 3.05 13.38 17.35
N VAL A 231 3.88 14.42 17.42
CA VAL A 231 3.58 15.76 16.88
C VAL A 231 3.39 15.71 15.37
N GLU A 232 4.29 15.04 14.66
CA GLU A 232 4.23 14.83 13.21
C GLU A 232 4.89 13.49 12.84
N GLY A 233 4.21 12.71 11.99
CA GLY A 233 4.73 11.48 11.40
C GLY A 233 5.49 11.72 10.08
N TRP A 234 5.30 10.81 9.11
CA TRP A 234 5.89 10.94 7.78
C TRP A 234 5.22 12.03 6.94
N TYR A 235 6.01 12.94 6.35
CA TYR A 235 5.52 14.14 5.65
C TYR A 235 4.39 13.87 4.67
N VAL A 236 4.64 13.04 3.66
CA VAL A 236 3.71 12.81 2.54
C VAL A 236 2.48 12.06 3.00
N HIS A 237 2.59 11.26 4.07
CA HIS A 237 1.47 10.55 4.65
C HIS A 237 0.57 11.54 5.39
N GLU A 238 1.11 12.35 6.29
CA GLU A 238 0.35 13.41 6.95
C GLU A 238 -0.24 14.41 5.93
N TRP A 239 0.50 14.76 4.87
CA TRP A 239 0.00 15.62 3.80
C TRP A 239 -1.16 14.97 3.06
N LEU A 240 -1.07 13.68 2.73
CA LEU A 240 -2.16 12.96 2.09
C LEU A 240 -3.43 12.99 2.95
N TRP A 241 -3.32 12.80 4.26
CA TRP A 241 -4.47 12.75 5.17
C TRP A 241 -5.04 14.11 5.54
N ARG A 242 -4.20 15.15 5.67
CA ARG A 242 -4.60 16.48 6.19
C ARG A 242 -4.67 17.56 5.12
N ASN A 243 -4.06 17.35 3.96
CA ASN A 243 -3.96 18.29 2.85
C ASN A 243 -3.51 19.72 3.24
N ASN A 244 -2.63 19.82 4.26
CA ASN A 244 -2.15 21.11 4.79
C ASN A 244 -0.61 21.11 4.94
N PRO A 245 0.14 21.28 3.84
CA PRO A 245 1.61 21.25 3.87
C PRO A 245 2.25 22.40 4.66
N GLU A 246 1.56 23.54 4.80
CA GLU A 246 2.03 24.68 5.58
C GLU A 246 2.06 24.35 7.09
N ASP A 247 1.00 23.72 7.61
CA ASP A 247 0.95 23.23 9.00
C ASP A 247 2.06 22.22 9.29
N LEU A 248 2.32 21.30 8.36
CA LEU A 248 3.41 20.32 8.49
C LEU A 248 4.77 21.01 8.50
N THR A 249 5.01 21.94 7.59
CA THR A 249 6.28 22.69 7.56
C THR A 249 6.51 23.47 8.86
N ALA A 250 5.46 24.08 9.41
CA ALA A 250 5.55 24.79 10.70
C ALA A 250 5.84 23.82 11.86
N LYS A 251 5.17 22.66 11.91
CA LYS A 251 5.42 21.64 12.93
C LYS A 251 6.85 21.12 12.91
N ARG A 252 7.42 20.83 11.73
CA ARG A 252 8.83 20.45 11.60
C ARG A 252 9.77 21.46 12.21
N GLN A 253 9.59 22.74 11.88
CA GLN A 253 10.41 23.82 12.45
C GLN A 253 10.29 23.90 13.97
N GLU A 254 9.08 23.71 14.51
CA GLU A 254 8.88 23.70 15.96
C GLU A 254 9.49 22.46 16.63
N ILE A 255 9.44 21.29 15.99
CA ILE A 255 10.14 20.08 16.45
C ILE A 255 11.66 20.32 16.45
N ASP A 256 12.21 20.89 15.37
CA ASP A 256 13.63 21.27 15.27
C ASP A 256 14.02 22.22 16.43
N THR A 257 13.18 23.21 16.70
CA THR A 257 13.38 24.16 17.82
C THR A 257 13.39 23.45 19.16
N ILE A 258 12.48 22.50 19.42
CA ILE A 258 12.49 21.74 20.69
C ILE A 258 13.82 21.01 20.88
N TYR A 259 14.35 20.36 19.83
CA TYR A 259 15.58 19.58 19.94
C TYR A 259 16.85 20.43 20.02
N THR A 260 16.89 21.60 19.39
CA THR A 260 18.15 22.33 19.12
C THR A 260 18.25 23.72 19.77
N SER A 261 17.14 24.32 20.20
CA SER A 261 17.14 25.68 20.76
C SER A 261 17.85 25.73 22.13
N GLN A 262 18.37 26.90 22.46
CA GLN A 262 18.91 27.24 23.78
C GLN A 262 17.91 28.05 24.61
N ASP A 263 16.78 28.48 24.02
CA ASP A 263 15.73 29.22 24.71
C ASP A 263 14.78 28.26 25.43
N GLU A 264 15.00 28.10 26.73
CA GLU A 264 14.18 27.25 27.60
C GLU A 264 12.69 27.65 27.60
N GLN A 265 12.37 28.95 27.49
CA GLN A 265 10.98 29.41 27.53
C GLN A 265 10.23 29.05 26.25
N GLU A 266 10.90 29.21 25.10
CA GLU A 266 10.37 28.78 23.80
C GLU A 266 10.12 27.27 23.78
N VAL A 267 11.11 26.47 24.19
CA VAL A 267 10.97 25.00 24.24
C VAL A 267 9.84 24.58 25.17
N LYS A 268 9.76 25.16 26.38
CA LYS A 268 8.65 24.88 27.32
C LYS A 268 7.28 25.29 26.76
N ALA A 269 7.21 26.36 25.99
CA ALA A 269 5.97 26.79 25.34
C ALA A 269 5.52 25.78 24.28
N LEU A 270 6.44 25.27 23.45
CA LEU A 270 6.14 24.26 22.44
C LEU A 270 5.78 22.90 23.06
N VAL A 271 6.49 22.47 24.10
CA VAL A 271 6.15 21.26 24.88
C VAL A 271 4.72 21.32 25.42
N ARG A 272 4.31 22.48 25.96
CA ARG A 272 2.91 22.70 26.40
C ARG A 272 1.92 22.78 25.25
N LYS A 273 2.28 23.46 24.14
CA LYS A 273 1.42 23.60 22.94
C LYS A 273 0.96 22.25 22.41
N TYR A 274 1.87 21.28 22.37
CA TYR A 274 1.60 19.93 21.86
C TYR A 274 1.19 18.93 22.94
N GLY A 275 1.20 19.31 24.22
CA GLY A 275 0.91 18.39 25.32
C GLY A 275 1.89 17.23 25.39
N ILE A 276 3.16 17.47 25.06
CA ILE A 276 4.21 16.43 25.04
C ILE A 276 4.45 15.93 26.46
N ARG A 277 4.29 14.62 26.66
CA ARG A 277 4.55 13.94 27.93
C ARG A 277 5.90 13.23 27.93
N TYR A 278 6.31 12.68 26.80
CA TYR A 278 7.59 12.00 26.65
C TYR A 278 8.41 12.68 25.56
N ILE A 279 9.69 12.96 25.82
CA ILE A 279 10.66 13.36 24.80
C ILE A 279 11.62 12.20 24.60
N PHE A 280 11.68 11.69 23.38
CA PHE A 280 12.58 10.63 22.97
C PHE A 280 13.80 11.23 22.29
N VAL A 281 14.99 10.78 22.68
CA VAL A 281 16.26 11.05 21.99
C VAL A 281 16.98 9.73 21.83
N GLY A 282 17.10 9.25 20.60
CA GLY A 282 17.83 8.05 20.27
C GLY A 282 18.63 8.19 18.98
N SER A 283 18.83 7.07 18.29
CA SER A 283 19.71 7.02 17.13
C SER A 283 19.26 7.90 15.95
N CYS A 284 17.96 7.90 15.61
CA CYS A 284 17.44 8.73 14.51
C CYS A 284 17.53 10.23 14.84
N GLU A 285 17.14 10.63 16.05
CA GLU A 285 17.24 12.03 16.48
C GLU A 285 18.68 12.53 16.37
N ARG A 286 19.65 11.74 16.85
CA ARG A 286 21.08 12.09 16.77
C ARG A 286 21.65 12.05 15.35
N THR A 287 21.05 11.28 14.46
CA THR A 287 21.41 11.27 13.04
C THR A 287 20.89 12.54 12.35
N HIS A 288 19.70 12.98 12.72
CA HIS A 288 19.03 14.14 12.14
C HIS A 288 19.61 15.47 12.67
N TYR A 289 19.90 15.55 13.96
CA TYR A 289 20.41 16.75 14.61
C TYR A 289 21.84 16.54 15.14
N SER A 290 22.79 17.33 14.66
CA SER A 290 24.18 17.32 15.16
C SER A 290 24.37 18.11 16.46
N ASN A 291 23.39 18.95 16.83
CA ASN A 291 23.46 19.94 17.91
C ASN A 291 22.29 19.83 18.90
N ILE A 292 21.84 18.61 19.22
CA ILE A 292 20.81 18.38 20.23
C ILE A 292 21.22 19.02 21.56
N ASN A 293 20.30 19.77 22.18
CA ASN A 293 20.52 20.37 23.49
C ASN A 293 20.15 19.41 24.62
N ASP A 294 20.94 18.34 24.79
CA ASP A 294 20.69 17.29 25.79
C ASP A 294 20.50 17.87 27.20
N SER A 295 21.31 18.86 27.59
CA SER A 295 21.23 19.50 28.91
C SER A 295 19.90 20.20 29.16
N LEU A 296 19.39 20.94 28.16
CA LEU A 296 18.09 21.58 28.28
C LEU A 296 16.97 20.54 28.31
N LEU A 297 16.95 19.58 27.38
CA LEU A 297 15.90 18.57 27.28
C LEU A 297 15.76 17.75 28.57
N GLU A 298 16.88 17.28 29.13
CA GLU A 298 16.89 16.55 30.39
C GLU A 298 16.40 17.41 31.57
N SER A 299 16.63 18.73 31.55
CA SER A 299 16.16 19.63 32.60
C SER A 299 14.65 19.89 32.59
N LEU A 300 13.95 19.56 31.49
CA LEU A 300 12.50 19.79 31.36
C LEU A 300 11.66 18.82 32.19
N GLY A 301 12.23 17.71 32.65
CA GLY A 301 11.49 16.65 33.32
C GLY A 301 12.39 15.63 34.02
N SER A 302 11.88 14.42 34.21
CA SER A 302 12.66 13.32 34.79
C SER A 302 13.14 12.38 33.70
N VAL A 303 14.43 12.05 33.68
CA VAL A 303 14.97 11.01 32.79
C VAL A 303 14.53 9.65 33.33
N VAL A 304 13.55 9.03 32.67
CA VAL A 304 12.90 7.78 33.12
C VAL A 304 13.50 6.53 32.50
N PHE A 305 14.24 6.69 31.40
CA PHE A 305 15.01 5.64 30.77
C PHE A 305 16.33 6.20 30.22
N ARG A 306 17.41 5.44 30.34
CA ARG A 306 18.69 5.73 29.67
C ARG A 306 19.44 4.44 29.37
N GLN A 307 19.89 4.30 28.14
CA GLN A 307 20.83 3.26 27.72
C GLN A 307 21.70 3.80 26.60
N GLY A 308 23.02 3.80 26.80
CA GLY A 308 23.96 4.36 25.84
C GLY A 308 23.66 5.83 25.55
N ASN A 309 23.43 6.15 24.27
CA ASN A 309 23.10 7.49 23.81
C ASN A 309 21.59 7.76 23.77
N THR A 310 20.77 6.76 24.09
CA THR A 310 19.32 6.82 24.04
C THR A 310 18.73 7.12 25.41
N TYR A 311 17.81 8.08 25.49
CA TYR A 311 17.07 8.37 26.72
C TYR A 311 15.65 8.87 26.46
N ILE A 312 14.85 8.79 27.51
CA ILE A 312 13.47 9.29 27.53
C ILE A 312 13.33 10.26 28.70
N VAL A 313 12.84 11.47 28.43
CA VAL A 313 12.44 12.44 29.45
C VAL A 313 10.92 12.40 29.59
N GLU A 314 10.45 12.17 30.82
CA GLU A 314 9.05 12.34 31.18
C GLU A 314 8.81 13.74 31.74
N ILE A 315 7.90 14.48 31.11
CA ILE A 315 7.52 15.84 31.50
C ILE A 315 6.43 15.77 32.56
N GLY A 316 6.73 16.25 33.77
CA GLY A 316 5.72 16.44 34.83
C GLY A 316 4.65 17.43 34.38
N GLN A 317 3.38 17.10 34.60
CA GLN A 317 2.27 18.05 34.36
C GLN A 317 2.26 19.12 35.45
#